data_AF-A0A177NLV5-F1
#
_entry.id   AF-A0A177NLV5-F1
#
_cell.length_a   1.000
_cell.length_b   1.000
_cell.length_c   1.000
_cell.angle_alpha   90.00
_cell.angle_beta   90.00
_cell.angle_gamma   90.00
#
_symmetry.space_group_name_H-M   'P 1'
#
loop_
_entity.id
_entity.type
_entity.pdbx_description
1 polymer ?
#
loop_
_entity_poly.entity_id
_entity_poly.type
_entity_poly.pdbx_seq_one_letter_code
_entity_poly.pdbx_strand_id
1 'polypeptide(L)'
;MLAFGALLSIFVRMELGGVMYRQFNVWRINDNGGVVIYRCFEKLDNKMFCVQSADYFNEPITDVKLYNSEKQALELFIEEAPDSRSGLYPSVEEAIEKFTIDFS
;
A
#
# COMPACT_ATOMS: atom_id res chain seq x y z
N MET A 1 24.55 -33.32 0.66
CA MET A 1 23.88 -32.47 1.67
C MET A 1 23.59 -31.10 1.05
N LEU A 2 22.70 -31.04 0.07
CA LEU A 2 22.23 -29.82 -0.60
C LEU A 2 20.91 -30.20 -1.28
N ALA A 3 19.75 -29.91 -0.68
CA ALA A 3 18.45 -29.92 -1.37
C ALA A 3 17.25 -29.51 -0.49
N PHE A 4 17.37 -29.36 0.84
CA PHE A 4 16.17 -29.08 1.67
C PHE A 4 15.74 -27.61 1.68
N GLY A 5 16.65 -26.65 1.48
CA GLY A 5 16.33 -25.21 1.54
C GLY A 5 15.58 -24.68 0.32
N ALA A 6 15.90 -25.18 -0.88
CA ALA A 6 15.25 -24.73 -2.12
C ALA A 6 13.83 -25.30 -2.26
N LEU A 7 13.61 -26.54 -1.83
CA LEU A 7 12.31 -27.21 -1.88
C LEU A 7 11.28 -26.58 -0.94
N LEU A 8 11.69 -26.11 0.25
CA LEU A 8 10.78 -25.43 1.18
C LEU A 8 10.31 -24.07 0.64
N SER A 9 11.20 -23.33 -0.03
CA SER A 9 10.85 -22.06 -0.70
C SER A 9 9.89 -22.27 -1.88
N ILE A 10 10.05 -23.38 -2.62
CA ILE A 10 9.16 -23.76 -3.72
C ILE A 10 7.78 -24.21 -3.17
N PHE A 11 7.74 -24.94 -2.05
CA PHE A 11 6.49 -25.41 -1.44
C PHE A 11 5.65 -24.30 -0.78
N VAL A 12 6.27 -23.32 -0.10
CA VAL A 12 5.52 -22.16 0.46
C VAL A 12 4.84 -21.34 -0.65
N ARG A 13 5.46 -21.28 -1.83
CA ARG A 13 4.92 -20.57 -2.99
C ARG A 13 3.69 -21.24 -3.62
N MET A 14 3.45 -22.51 -3.33
CA MET A 14 2.36 -23.30 -3.93
C MET A 14 1.04 -23.29 -3.12
N GLU A 15 1.04 -22.86 -1.84
CA GLU A 15 -0.16 -22.95 -0.99
C GLU A 15 -0.88 -21.63 -0.69
N LEU A 16 -0.28 -20.48 -0.99
CA LEU A 16 -0.96 -19.18 -0.87
C LEU A 16 -1.58 -18.82 -2.22
N GLY A 17 -2.69 -19.46 -2.56
CA GLY A 17 -3.48 -19.05 -3.73
C GLY A 17 -3.94 -17.60 -3.57
N GLY A 18 -3.66 -16.75 -4.56
CA GLY A 18 -4.09 -15.34 -4.58
C GLY A 18 -2.96 -14.34 -4.82
N VAL A 19 -3.33 -13.13 -5.25
CA VAL A 19 -2.38 -12.03 -5.40
C VAL A 19 -2.05 -11.49 -4.02
N MET A 20 -0.75 -11.40 -3.71
CA MET A 20 -0.30 -10.91 -2.41
C MET A 20 0.34 -9.53 -2.54
N TYR A 21 0.07 -8.70 -1.55
CA TYR A 21 0.64 -7.36 -1.44
C TYR A 21 1.30 -7.22 -0.06
N ARG A 22 2.37 -6.43 -0.01
CA ARG A 22 2.93 -5.92 1.25
C ARG A 22 2.53 -4.46 1.38
N GLN A 23 1.77 -4.14 2.43
CA GLN A 23 1.43 -2.76 2.77
C GLN A 23 2.57 -2.09 3.53
N PHE A 24 2.80 -0.81 3.25
CA PHE A 24 3.62 0.09 4.06
C PHE A 24 3.16 1.54 3.86
N ASN A 25 3.47 2.42 4.82
CA ASN A 25 3.03 3.81 4.77
C ASN A 25 4.21 4.73 4.42
N VAL A 26 3.97 5.72 3.56
CA VAL A 26 4.88 6.84 3.32
C VAL A 26 4.27 8.11 3.89
N TRP A 27 5.06 8.85 4.66
CA TRP A 27 4.60 10.05 5.37
C TRP A 27 5.21 11.29 4.75
N ARG A 28 4.38 12.30 4.49
CA ARG A 28 4.83 13.64 4.08
C ARG A 28 4.33 14.67 5.08
N ILE A 29 5.25 15.50 5.58
CA ILE A 29 4.90 16.68 6.39
C ILE A 29 4.39 17.76 5.44
N ASN A 30 3.28 18.40 5.80
CA ASN A 30 2.74 19.55 5.07
C ASN A 30 3.23 20.86 5.72
N ASP A 31 3.42 21.90 4.91
CA ASP A 31 3.92 23.21 5.35
C ASP A 31 3.05 23.87 6.44
N ASN A 32 1.77 23.48 6.52
CA ASN A 32 0.81 24.00 7.48
C ASN A 32 0.79 23.25 8.83
N GLY A 33 1.82 22.43 9.13
CA GLY A 33 1.92 21.67 10.39
C GLY A 33 1.07 20.39 10.42
N GLY A 34 0.63 19.92 9.25
CA GLY A 34 -0.09 18.66 9.07
C GLY A 34 0.79 17.54 8.53
N VAL A 35 0.20 16.36 8.36
CA VAL A 35 0.84 15.23 7.67
C VAL A 35 -0.12 14.58 6.67
N VAL A 36 0.45 13.99 5.62
CA VAL A 36 -0.23 13.08 4.70
C VAL A 36 0.38 11.70 4.87
N ILE A 37 -0.48 10.68 4.96
CA ILE A 37 -0.09 9.27 4.93
C ILE A 37 -0.52 8.71 3.58
N TYR A 38 0.44 8.31 2.76
CA TYR A 38 0.20 7.51 1.58
C TYR A 38 0.23 6.02 1.97
N ARG A 39 -0.87 5.31 1.73
CA ARG A 39 -0.95 3.85 1.95
C ARG A 39 -0.48 3.14 0.69
N CYS A 40 0.79 2.73 0.72
CA CYS A 40 1.47 2.11 -0.41
C CYS A 40 1.41 0.58 -0.30
N PHE A 41 1.42 -0.06 -1.47
CA PHE A 41 1.49 -1.51 -1.58
C PHE A 41 2.58 -1.94 -2.56
N GLU A 42 3.40 -2.89 -2.16
CA GLU A 42 4.29 -3.65 -3.05
C GLU A 42 3.55 -4.93 -3.48
N LYS A 43 3.31 -5.09 -4.78
CA LYS A 43 2.76 -6.34 -5.33
C LYS A 43 3.87 -7.38 -5.36
N LEU A 44 3.69 -8.49 -4.65
CA LEU A 44 4.79 -9.42 -4.36
C LEU A 44 5.21 -10.25 -5.58
N ASP A 45 4.36 -10.36 -6.61
CA ASP A 45 4.61 -11.16 -7.82
C ASP A 45 5.68 -10.52 -8.72
N ASN A 46 5.64 -9.20 -8.89
CA ASN A 46 6.45 -8.44 -9.83
C ASN A 46 7.26 -7.31 -9.18
N LYS A 47 7.13 -7.12 -7.86
CA LYS A 47 7.88 -6.11 -7.09
C LYS A 47 7.60 -4.67 -7.50
N MET A 48 6.41 -4.43 -8.06
CA MET A 48 5.94 -3.10 -8.44
C MET A 48 5.12 -2.49 -7.31
N PHE A 49 4.99 -1.17 -7.34
CA PHE A 49 4.37 -0.37 -6.29
C PHE A 49 3.11 0.34 -6.77
N CYS A 50 2.17 0.54 -5.85
CA CYS A 50 0.92 1.27 -6.08
C CYS A 50 0.50 2.00 -4.81
N VAL A 51 -0.43 2.95 -4.94
CA VAL A 51 -0.94 3.77 -3.82
C VAL A 51 -2.45 3.62 -3.75
N GLN A 52 -2.94 3.15 -2.61
CA GLN A 52 -4.38 3.00 -2.44
C GLN A 52 -5.05 4.30 -1.98
N SER A 53 -4.48 5.00 -1.01
CA SER A 53 -5.08 6.21 -0.46
C SER A 53 -4.04 7.20 0.05
N ALA A 54 -4.46 8.46 0.17
CA ALA A 54 -3.75 9.50 0.86
C ALA A 54 -4.65 10.10 1.94
N ASP A 55 -4.27 9.91 3.20
CA ASP A 55 -5.02 10.36 4.37
C ASP A 55 -4.34 11.58 5.01
N TYR A 56 -5.09 12.67 5.19
CA TYR A 56 -4.55 13.93 5.71
C TYR A 56 -4.87 14.10 7.20
N PHE A 57 -3.88 14.33 8.04
CA PHE A 57 -4.03 14.55 9.48
C PHE A 57 -3.48 15.91 9.89
N ASN A 58 -4.21 16.58 10.80
CA ASN A 58 -3.83 17.82 11.45
C ASN A 58 -4.19 17.69 12.93
N GLU A 59 -3.50 18.42 13.80
CA GLU A 59 -3.86 18.47 15.21
C GLU A 59 -5.16 19.27 15.45
N PRO A 60 -5.99 18.88 16.44
CA PRO A 60 -5.87 17.66 17.25
C PRO A 60 -6.31 16.41 16.47
N ILE A 61 -5.57 15.30 16.63
CA ILE A 61 -5.95 14.00 16.07
C ILE A 61 -7.05 13.39 16.95
N THR A 62 -8.15 12.95 16.32
CA THR A 62 -9.27 12.31 17.02
C THR A 62 -9.33 10.81 16.72
N ASP A 63 -9.79 10.02 17.69
CA ASP A 63 -9.98 8.57 17.52
C ASP A 63 -10.93 8.24 16.35
N VAL A 64 -11.95 9.08 16.14
CA VAL A 64 -12.89 8.94 15.02
C VAL A 64 -12.17 9.06 13.68
N LYS A 65 -11.22 10.00 13.56
CA LYS A 65 -10.47 10.20 12.32
C LYS A 65 -9.53 9.03 12.03
N LEU A 66 -8.85 8.52 13.07
CA LEU A 66 -8.01 7.33 12.95
C LEU A 66 -8.84 6.10 12.54
N TYR A 67 -9.96 5.87 13.22
CA TYR A 67 -10.88 4.77 12.92
C TYR A 67 -11.41 4.84 11.48
N ASN A 68 -11.85 6.02 11.04
CA ASN A 68 -12.37 6.20 9.68
C ASN A 68 -11.30 5.94 8.62
N SER A 69 -10.06 6.38 8.84
CA SER A 69 -8.95 6.15 7.90
C SER A 69 -8.62 4.65 7.77
N GLU A 70 -8.54 3.92 8.87
CA GLU A 70 -8.32 2.46 8.84
C GLU A 70 -9.50 1.70 8.22
N LYS A 71 -10.73 2.08 8.58
CA LYS A 71 -11.94 1.50 8.01
C LYS A 71 -11.98 1.69 6.50
N GLN A 72 -11.75 2.93 6.03
CA GLN A 72 -11.76 3.23 4.60
C GLN A 72 -10.66 2.46 3.86
N ALA A 73 -9.45 2.34 4.41
CA ALA A 73 -8.37 1.57 3.79
C ALA A 73 -8.77 0.10 3.57
N LEU A 74 -9.41 -0.52 4.57
CA LEU A 74 -9.93 -1.89 4.46
C LEU A 74 -11.05 -2.01 3.43
N GLU A 75 -12.02 -1.09 3.46
CA GLU A 75 -13.13 -1.06 2.50
C GLU A 75 -12.61 -0.94 1.06
N LEU A 76 -11.69 -0.02 0.81
CA LEU A 76 -11.06 0.17 -0.51
C LEU A 76 -10.29 -1.07 -0.96
N PHE A 77 -9.61 -1.77 -0.04
CA PHE A 77 -8.86 -2.98 -0.39
C PHE A 77 -9.78 -4.15 -0.78
N ILE A 78 -10.95 -4.24 -0.16
CA ILE A 78 -11.97 -5.25 -0.45
C ILE A 78 -12.67 -4.94 -1.78
N GLU A 79 -12.96 -3.67 -2.03
CA GLU A 79 -13.70 -3.21 -3.21
C GLU A 79 -12.89 -3.40 -4.50
N GLU A 80 -11.63 -2.97 -4.51
CA GLU A 80 -10.79 -3.02 -5.71
C GLU A 80 -9.32 -3.28 -5.35
N ALA A 81 -8.66 -4.11 -6.15
CA ALA A 81 -7.23 -4.36 -5.99
C ALA A 81 -6.43 -3.04 -6.13
N PRO A 82 -5.47 -2.74 -5.23
CA PRO A 82 -4.75 -1.46 -5.24
C PRO A 82 -4.09 -1.09 -6.57
N ASP A 83 -3.59 -2.10 -7.29
CA ASP A 83 -2.96 -1.97 -8.60
C ASP A 83 -3.95 -1.75 -9.74
N SER A 84 -5.17 -2.28 -9.63
CA SER A 84 -6.24 -1.98 -10.59
C SER A 84 -6.68 -0.52 -10.48
N ARG A 85 -6.77 -0.01 -9.25
CA ARG A 85 -7.24 1.36 -8.98
C ARG A 85 -6.25 2.45 -9.37
N SER A 86 -4.96 2.25 -9.05
CA SER A 86 -3.94 3.30 -9.14
C SER A 86 -2.81 2.99 -10.12
N GLY A 87 -2.81 1.81 -10.75
CA GLY A 87 -1.71 1.37 -11.60
C GLY A 87 -0.52 0.81 -10.81
N LEU A 88 0.48 0.31 -11.55
CA LEU A 88 1.72 -0.24 -11.00
C LEU A 88 2.93 0.52 -11.53
N TYR A 89 3.84 0.85 -10.64
CA TYR A 89 5.03 1.64 -10.95
C TYR A 89 6.30 1.00 -10.39
N PRO A 90 7.46 1.24 -11.04
CA PRO A 90 8.73 0.63 -10.63
C PRO A 90 9.30 1.23 -9.33
N SER A 91 8.81 2.39 -8.87
CA SER A 91 9.22 3.01 -7.61
C SER A 91 8.03 3.55 -6.82
N VAL A 92 8.25 3.72 -5.51
CA VAL A 92 7.25 4.26 -4.60
C VAL A 92 7.01 5.75 -4.88
N GLU A 93 8.07 6.48 -5.19
CA GLU A 93 8.04 7.90 -5.54
C GLU A 93 7.20 8.13 -6.79
N GLU A 94 7.39 7.33 -7.84
CA GLU A 94 6.60 7.43 -9.07
C GLU A 94 5.13 7.08 -8.81
N ALA A 95 4.86 6.04 -8.01
CA ALA A 95 3.50 5.69 -7.64
C ALA A 95 2.78 6.83 -6.90
N ILE A 96 3.47 7.51 -5.97
CA ILE A 96 2.92 8.65 -5.23
C ILE A 96 2.72 9.86 -6.16
N GLU A 97 3.66 10.14 -7.06
CA GLU A 97 3.53 11.24 -8.03
C GLU A 97 2.31 11.05 -8.91
N LYS A 98 2.15 9.85 -9.49
CA LYS A 98 1.01 9.52 -10.35
C LYS A 98 -0.31 9.55 -9.61
N PHE A 99 -0.36 8.94 -8.42
CA PHE A 99 -1.53 9.03 -7.55
C PHE A 99 -1.91 10.47 -7.21
N THR A 100 -0.92 11.33 -6.92
CA THR A 100 -1.18 12.73 -6.61
C THR A 100 -1.74 13.49 -7.81
N ILE A 101 -1.32 13.17 -9.03
CA ILE A 101 -1.89 13.79 -10.24
C ILE A 101 -3.34 13.37 -10.46
N ASP A 102 -3.65 12.08 -10.26
CA ASP A 102 -4.95 11.51 -10.60
C ASP A 102 -6.04 11.76 -9.53
N PHE A 103 -5.64 11.99 -8.27
CA PHE A 103 -6.54 12.09 -7.12
C PHE A 103 -6.41 13.42 -6.33
N SER A 104 -5.81 14.46 -6.91
CA SER A 104 -5.73 15.81 -6.30
C SER A 104 -6.85 16.76 -6.71
#